data_AF-A7TD90-F1
#
_entry.id   AF-A7TD90-F1
#
_cell.length_a   1.000
_cell.length_b   1.000
_cell.length_c   1.000
_cell.angle_alpha   90.00
_cell.angle_beta   90.00
_cell.angle_gamma   90.00
#
_symmetry.space_group_name_H-M   'P 1'
#
loop_
_entity.id
_entity.type
_entity.pdbx_description
1 polymer ?
#
loop_
_entity_poly.entity_id
_entity_poly.type
_entity_poly.pdbx_seq_one_letter_code
_entity_poly.pdbx_strand_id
1 'polypeptide(L)'
;MTMKMIYELRHNTNSIGTFRYEPRHNTNSIGSFGYELRHNTNSIGTLRYELRHNTNSIGTFRYELRHNTNSIVTFRYELRHNTYSIGTLRYELRHNTNSIGTFRYELRHNTNSIGTFRYELRHNTKSIGTLRYELRHNTNSIGTFRYELRHNTNSIGTFRYELRHNTKSIGTFRYGLRHNTNSIGNWKG
;
A
#
# COMPACT_ATOMS: atom_id res chain seq x y z
N MET A 1 -26.18 -27.14 4.29
CA MET A 1 -25.29 -28.33 4.26
C MET A 1 -23.84 -27.84 4.25
N THR A 2 -23.18 -27.79 5.40
CA THR A 2 -21.77 -27.35 5.50
C THR A 2 -20.86 -28.53 5.21
N MET A 3 -20.32 -28.58 4.00
CA MET A 3 -19.34 -29.58 3.58
C MET A 3 -18.00 -29.31 4.28
N LYS A 4 -17.72 -30.07 5.34
CA LYS A 4 -16.43 -30.05 6.06
C LYS A 4 -15.45 -30.94 5.28
N MET A 5 -14.86 -30.42 4.20
CA MET A 5 -13.86 -31.17 3.43
C MET A 5 -12.51 -31.20 4.17
N ILE A 6 -12.02 -32.41 4.45
CA ILE A 6 -10.81 -32.69 5.25
C ILE A 6 -9.59 -33.05 4.37
N TYR A 7 -9.69 -33.04 3.03
CA TYR A 7 -8.59 -33.46 2.15
C TYR A 7 -7.95 -32.31 1.35
N GLU A 8 -6.61 -32.38 1.22
CA GLU A 8 -5.79 -31.57 0.31
C GLU A 8 -6.31 -31.69 -1.13
N LEU A 9 -6.96 -30.65 -1.64
CA LEU A 9 -7.37 -30.58 -3.05
C LEU A 9 -6.21 -29.98 -3.86
N ARG A 10 -5.51 -30.78 -4.67
CA ARG A 10 -4.35 -30.29 -5.43
C ARG A 10 -4.73 -29.22 -6.47
N HIS A 11 -5.88 -29.38 -7.13
CA HIS A 11 -6.38 -28.47 -8.15
C HIS A 11 -7.91 -28.40 -8.09
N ASN A 12 -8.47 -27.19 -7.94
CA ASN A 12 -9.90 -26.96 -8.10
C ASN A 12 -10.14 -25.81 -9.07
N THR A 13 -11.13 -25.94 -9.94
CA THR A 13 -11.56 -24.79 -10.75
C THR A 13 -12.25 -23.76 -9.85
N ASN A 14 -13.18 -24.19 -9.00
CA ASN A 14 -13.96 -23.33 -8.13
C ASN A 14 -14.03 -23.91 -6.72
N SER A 15 -13.74 -23.10 -5.71
CA SER A 15 -13.85 -23.46 -4.29
C SER A 15 -14.71 -22.43 -3.55
N ILE A 16 -15.78 -22.86 -2.89
CA ILE A 16 -16.65 -21.98 -2.09
C ILE A 16 -16.83 -22.57 -0.70
N GLY A 17 -16.54 -21.80 0.35
CA GLY A 17 -16.80 -22.24 1.73
C GLY A 17 -15.82 -21.73 2.78
N THR A 18 -15.65 -22.52 3.84
CA THR A 18 -14.70 -22.24 4.93
C THR A 18 -13.65 -23.33 4.96
N PHE A 19 -12.39 -22.95 4.85
CA PHE A 19 -11.26 -23.87 4.70
C PHE A 19 -10.24 -23.63 5.80
N ARG A 20 -9.88 -24.70 6.53
CA ARG A 20 -8.82 -24.63 7.55
C ARG A 20 -7.43 -24.75 6.92
N TYR A 21 -7.28 -25.65 5.94
CA TYR A 21 -6.05 -25.97 5.21
C TYR A 21 -6.34 -26.16 3.70
N GLU A 22 -5.28 -26.12 2.89
CA GLU A 22 -5.25 -25.71 1.48
C GLU A 22 -5.97 -26.56 0.41
N PRO A 23 -6.40 -25.86 -0.66
CA PRO A 23 -6.13 -26.24 -2.04
C PRO A 23 -4.91 -25.49 -2.63
N ARG A 24 -3.97 -26.21 -3.27
CA ARG A 24 -2.70 -25.63 -3.78
C ARG A 24 -2.89 -24.75 -5.02
N HIS A 25 -3.81 -25.15 -5.90
CA HIS A 25 -4.12 -24.44 -7.14
C HIS A 25 -5.62 -24.24 -7.26
N ASN A 26 -6.06 -22.98 -7.37
CA ASN A 26 -7.44 -22.64 -7.68
C ASN A 26 -7.53 -21.68 -8.86
N THR A 27 -8.58 -21.77 -9.66
CA THR A 27 -8.92 -20.65 -10.55
C THR A 27 -9.72 -19.61 -9.79
N ASN A 28 -10.77 -20.02 -9.08
CA ASN A 28 -11.60 -19.14 -8.28
C ASN A 28 -11.81 -19.70 -6.87
N SER A 29 -11.63 -18.84 -5.87
CA SER A 29 -11.87 -19.18 -4.46
C SER A 29 -12.69 -18.08 -3.78
N ILE A 30 -13.80 -18.47 -3.15
CA ILE A 30 -14.67 -17.58 -2.38
C ILE A 30 -14.86 -18.15 -0.98
N GLY A 31 -14.46 -17.42 0.06
CA GLY A 31 -14.62 -17.96 1.40
C GLY A 31 -13.77 -17.38 2.50
N SER A 32 -13.62 -18.18 3.55
CA SER A 32 -12.74 -17.90 4.68
C SER A 32 -11.63 -18.95 4.74
N PHE A 33 -10.38 -18.49 4.70
CA PHE A 33 -9.19 -19.35 4.63
C PHE A 33 -8.33 -19.17 5.87
N GLY A 34 -8.11 -20.29 6.57
CA GLY A 34 -7.38 -20.34 7.82
C GLY A 34 -5.87 -20.16 7.66
N TYR A 35 -5.28 -20.69 6.58
CA TYR A 35 -3.83 -20.74 6.38
C TYR A 35 -3.35 -20.13 5.06
N GLU A 36 -3.00 -20.97 4.09
CA GLU A 36 -2.33 -20.55 2.87
C GLU A 36 -3.28 -20.68 1.68
N LEU A 37 -3.05 -19.88 0.64
CA LEU A 37 -3.60 -20.06 -0.70
C LEU A 37 -2.48 -19.70 -1.68
N ARG A 38 -1.83 -20.71 -2.27
CA ARG A 38 -0.57 -20.53 -3.02
C ARG A 38 -0.66 -20.00 -4.43
N HIS A 39 -1.60 -20.55 -5.21
CA HIS A 39 -1.76 -20.22 -6.61
C HIS A 39 -3.24 -20.06 -6.88
N ASN A 40 -3.68 -18.82 -7.04
CA ASN A 40 -5.07 -18.53 -7.32
C ASN A 40 -5.23 -17.45 -8.37
N THR A 41 -6.13 -17.63 -9.33
CA THR A 41 -6.42 -16.54 -10.27
C THR A 41 -7.26 -15.47 -9.56
N ASN A 42 -8.34 -15.87 -8.89
CA ASN A 42 -9.27 -14.97 -8.22
C ASN A 42 -9.58 -15.43 -6.80
N SER A 43 -9.31 -14.58 -5.81
CA SER A 43 -9.61 -14.83 -4.39
C SER A 43 -10.54 -13.76 -3.83
N ILE A 44 -11.68 -14.17 -3.28
CA ILE A 44 -12.62 -13.27 -2.59
C ILE A 44 -12.89 -13.78 -1.17
N GLY A 45 -12.72 -12.91 -0.18
CA GLY A 45 -13.20 -13.15 1.18
C GLY A 45 -12.18 -12.82 2.26
N THR A 46 -12.01 -13.72 3.23
CA THR A 46 -11.10 -13.50 4.35
C THR A 46 -9.98 -14.52 4.36
N LEU A 47 -8.76 -14.08 4.63
CA LEU A 47 -7.61 -14.96 4.75
C LEU A 47 -6.74 -14.52 5.92
N ARG A 48 -6.43 -15.49 6.79
CA ARG A 48 -5.67 -15.21 8.01
C ARG A 48 -4.17 -15.14 7.72
N TYR A 49 -3.54 -16.20 7.21
CA TYR A 49 -2.08 -16.26 7.13
C TYR A 49 -1.49 -15.76 5.81
N GLU A 50 -1.46 -16.55 4.74
CA GLU A 50 -0.76 -16.16 3.51
C GLU A 50 -1.58 -16.36 2.22
N LEU A 51 -1.61 -15.33 1.36
CA LEU A 51 -2.01 -15.44 -0.04
C LEU A 51 -0.77 -15.21 -0.91
N ARG A 52 -0.40 -16.22 -1.70
CA ARG A 52 0.75 -16.15 -2.59
C ARG A 52 0.28 -16.27 -4.05
N HIS A 53 1.09 -15.75 -4.98
CA HIS A 53 0.91 -15.83 -6.43
C HIS A 53 -0.55 -15.76 -6.88
N ASN A 54 -1.16 -14.59 -6.71
CA ASN A 54 -2.58 -14.41 -6.99
C ASN A 54 -2.86 -13.24 -7.93
N THR A 55 -3.64 -13.47 -8.99
CA THR A 55 -3.88 -12.42 -9.99
C THR A 55 -4.77 -11.32 -9.41
N ASN A 56 -5.93 -11.68 -8.86
CA ASN A 56 -6.90 -10.72 -8.31
C ASN A 56 -7.36 -11.13 -6.92
N SER A 57 -7.23 -10.23 -5.94
CA SER A 57 -7.70 -10.46 -4.57
C SER A 57 -8.63 -9.36 -4.09
N ILE A 58 -9.74 -9.77 -3.45
CA ILE A 58 -10.69 -8.85 -2.83
C ILE A 58 -11.01 -9.34 -1.42
N GLY A 59 -10.86 -8.46 -0.43
CA GLY A 59 -11.38 -8.71 0.92
C GLY A 59 -10.43 -8.36 2.05
N THR A 60 -10.41 -9.17 3.11
CA THR A 60 -9.66 -8.89 4.34
C THR A 60 -8.55 -9.89 4.55
N PHE A 61 -7.32 -9.39 4.64
CA PHE A 61 -6.12 -10.21 4.77
C PHE A 61 -5.30 -9.76 5.98
N ARG A 62 -4.92 -10.72 6.83
CA ARG A 62 -4.28 -10.40 8.10
C ARG A 62 -2.76 -10.38 8.01
N TYR A 63 -2.11 -11.50 7.73
CA TYR A 63 -0.64 -11.58 7.86
C TYR A 63 0.11 -11.24 6.58
N GLU A 64 -0.07 -11.97 5.48
CA GLU A 64 0.77 -11.77 4.31
C GLU A 64 0.05 -11.94 2.96
N LEU A 65 0.36 -11.03 2.03
CA LEU A 65 -0.06 -11.13 0.62
C LEU A 65 1.11 -10.79 -0.28
N ARG A 66 1.55 -11.78 -1.07
CA ARG A 66 2.77 -11.72 -1.90
C ARG A 66 2.46 -11.98 -3.36
N HIS A 67 3.17 -11.28 -4.24
CA HIS A 67 3.12 -11.51 -5.69
C HIS A 67 1.70 -11.47 -6.23
N ASN A 68 1.07 -10.30 -6.10
CA ASN A 68 -0.31 -10.09 -6.54
C ASN A 68 -0.38 -9.04 -7.64
N THR A 69 -1.20 -9.28 -8.67
CA THR A 69 -1.35 -8.28 -9.73
C THR A 69 -2.27 -7.16 -9.26
N ASN A 70 -3.49 -7.51 -8.81
CA ASN A 70 -4.49 -6.56 -8.34
C ASN A 70 -5.02 -6.96 -6.95
N SER A 71 -5.08 -5.99 -6.04
CA SER A 71 -5.64 -6.19 -4.70
C SER A 71 -6.60 -5.05 -4.33
N ILE A 72 -7.80 -5.38 -3.88
CA ILE A 72 -8.75 -4.46 -3.23
C ILE A 72 -8.98 -4.96 -1.81
N VAL A 73 -8.26 -4.38 -0.84
CA VAL A 73 -8.07 -5.05 0.45
C VAL A 73 -8.14 -4.12 1.66
N THR A 74 -8.63 -4.69 2.76
CA THR A 74 -8.21 -4.27 4.11
C THR A 74 -7.08 -5.20 4.55
N PHE A 75 -5.89 -4.64 4.71
CA PHE A 75 -4.68 -5.39 5.02
C PHE A 75 -4.09 -4.98 6.37
N ARG A 76 -3.73 -5.96 7.22
CA ARG A 76 -3.11 -5.66 8.51
C ARG A 76 -1.58 -5.56 8.41
N TYR A 77 -0.87 -6.66 8.17
CA TYR A 77 0.59 -6.73 8.34
C TYR A 77 1.41 -6.37 7.08
N GLU A 78 1.80 -7.32 6.23
CA GLU A 78 2.62 -7.06 5.04
C GLU A 78 1.95 -7.37 3.68
N LEU A 79 1.97 -6.40 2.77
CA LEU A 79 1.61 -6.56 1.35
C LEU A 79 2.87 -6.30 0.49
N ARG A 80 3.30 -7.29 -0.30
CA ARG A 80 4.57 -7.23 -1.04
C ARG A 80 4.42 -7.58 -2.50
N HIS A 81 5.23 -6.95 -3.36
CA HIS A 81 5.31 -7.26 -4.79
C HIS A 81 3.94 -7.23 -5.44
N ASN A 82 3.30 -6.06 -5.39
CA ASN A 82 1.98 -5.84 -5.97
C ASN A 82 2.04 -4.88 -7.15
N THR A 83 1.25 -5.12 -8.20
CA THR A 83 1.19 -4.13 -9.29
C THR A 83 0.20 -3.02 -8.94
N TYR A 84 -0.99 -3.39 -8.48
CA TYR A 84 -2.04 -2.46 -8.07
C TYR A 84 -2.62 -2.86 -6.72
N SER A 85 -2.69 -1.89 -5.81
CA SER A 85 -3.32 -2.07 -4.50
C SER A 85 -4.24 -0.90 -4.16
N ILE A 86 -5.47 -1.22 -3.78
CA ILE A 86 -6.48 -0.26 -3.32
C ILE A 86 -6.98 -0.68 -1.95
N GLY A 87 -7.04 0.26 -1.01
CA GLY A 87 -7.78 0.08 0.24
C GLY A 87 -7.06 0.61 1.49
N THR A 88 -7.17 -0.12 2.59
CA THR A 88 -6.60 0.30 3.88
C THR A 88 -5.52 -0.67 4.31
N LEU A 89 -4.34 -0.13 4.61
CA LEU A 89 -3.20 -0.91 5.04
C LEU A 89 -2.61 -0.37 6.34
N ARG A 90 -2.46 -1.25 7.33
CA ARG A 90 -1.99 -0.84 8.66
C ARG A 90 -0.46 -0.79 8.73
N TYR A 91 0.24 -1.89 8.52
CA TYR A 91 1.69 -1.95 8.79
C TYR A 91 2.54 -1.63 7.56
N GLU A 92 2.66 -2.53 6.59
CA GLU A 92 3.65 -2.35 5.53
C GLU A 92 3.17 -2.70 4.11
N LEU A 93 3.48 -1.82 3.16
CA LEU A 93 3.41 -2.08 1.72
C LEU A 93 4.79 -1.87 1.07
N ARG A 94 5.29 -2.91 0.42
CA ARG A 94 6.61 -2.94 -0.24
C ARG A 94 6.52 -3.31 -1.71
N HIS A 95 7.34 -2.65 -2.53
CA HIS A 95 7.53 -2.97 -3.94
C HIS A 95 6.20 -3.00 -4.69
N ASN A 96 5.58 -1.82 -4.81
CA ASN A 96 4.27 -1.73 -5.42
C ASN A 96 4.20 -0.65 -6.50
N THR A 97 3.67 -0.97 -7.67
CA THR A 97 3.67 -0.01 -8.79
C THR A 97 2.67 1.11 -8.50
N ASN A 98 1.43 0.79 -8.17
CA ASN A 98 0.37 1.77 -7.92
C ASN A 98 -0.41 1.46 -6.64
N SER A 99 -0.49 2.41 -5.71
CA SER A 99 -1.24 2.28 -4.48
C SER A 99 -2.24 3.42 -4.28
N ILE A 100 -3.46 3.10 -3.86
CA ILE A 100 -4.50 4.08 -3.52
C ILE A 100 -5.13 3.74 -2.18
N GLY A 101 -5.18 4.70 -1.26
CA GLY A 101 -6.00 4.59 -0.05
C GLY A 101 -5.36 5.11 1.23
N THR A 102 -5.48 4.36 2.32
CA THR A 102 -5.02 4.79 3.65
C THR A 102 -3.93 3.89 4.16
N PHE A 103 -2.76 4.47 4.45
CA PHE A 103 -1.55 3.77 4.88
C PHE A 103 -1.10 4.30 6.23
N ARG A 104 -1.06 3.44 7.24
CA ARG A 104 -0.71 3.87 8.60
C ARG A 104 0.80 3.92 8.80
N TYR A 105 1.51 2.80 8.80
CA TYR A 105 2.92 2.78 9.19
C TYR A 105 3.90 3.03 8.05
N GLU A 106 4.08 2.09 7.11
CA GLU A 106 5.13 2.22 6.09
C GLU A 106 4.66 1.91 4.67
N LEU A 107 5.04 2.78 3.73
CA LEU A 107 4.95 2.55 2.30
C LEU A 107 6.33 2.75 1.65
N ARG A 108 6.89 1.68 1.07
CA ARG A 108 8.27 1.66 0.55
C ARG A 108 8.34 1.19 -0.89
N HIS A 109 9.24 1.80 -1.68
CA HIS A 109 9.52 1.41 -3.07
C HIS A 109 8.25 1.36 -3.91
N ASN A 110 7.60 2.51 -4.05
CA ASN A 110 6.37 2.64 -4.83
C ASN A 110 6.56 3.55 -6.03
N THR A 111 6.00 3.20 -7.19
CA THR A 111 6.07 4.11 -8.35
C THR A 111 5.09 5.26 -8.16
N ASN A 112 3.80 4.95 -7.92
CA ASN A 112 2.77 5.95 -7.66
C ASN A 112 1.98 5.60 -6.40
N SER A 113 1.75 6.59 -5.55
CA SER A 113 0.92 6.47 -4.35
C SER A 113 -0.07 7.63 -4.24
N ILE A 114 -1.33 7.33 -3.92
CA ILE A 114 -2.38 8.33 -3.71
C ILE A 114 -3.12 8.04 -2.40
N GLY A 115 -3.28 9.07 -1.56
CA GLY A 115 -4.22 9.00 -0.44
C GLY A 115 -3.69 9.60 0.86
N THR A 116 -3.88 8.89 1.97
CA THR A 116 -3.51 9.36 3.31
C THR A 116 -2.40 8.50 3.90
N PHE A 117 -1.33 9.14 4.35
CA PHE A 117 -0.12 8.51 4.87
C PHE A 117 0.16 9.03 6.28
N ARG A 118 0.15 8.16 7.28
CA ARG A 118 0.36 8.62 8.66
C ARG A 118 1.85 8.72 8.99
N TYR A 119 2.60 7.62 8.97
CA TYR A 119 3.98 7.62 9.44
C TYR A 119 5.00 7.83 8.32
N GLU A 120 5.27 6.83 7.47
CA GLU A 120 6.39 6.93 6.54
C GLU A 120 6.04 6.56 5.10
N LEU A 121 6.52 7.39 4.19
CA LEU A 121 6.53 7.14 2.75
C LEU A 121 7.96 7.31 2.23
N ARG A 122 8.55 6.22 1.71
CA ARG A 122 9.97 6.19 1.31
C ARG A 122 10.15 5.67 -0.10
N HIS A 123 11.10 6.24 -0.84
CA HIS A 123 11.48 5.79 -2.19
C HIS A 123 10.28 5.70 -3.13
N ASN A 124 9.66 6.85 -3.38
CA ASN A 124 8.48 6.96 -4.23
C ASN A 124 8.75 7.80 -5.47
N THR A 125 8.27 7.41 -6.65
CA THR A 125 8.44 8.27 -7.83
C THR A 125 7.41 9.40 -7.83
N LYS A 126 6.16 9.10 -7.50
CA LYS A 126 5.08 10.10 -7.39
C LYS A 126 4.21 9.81 -6.16
N SER A 127 3.88 10.84 -5.41
CA SER A 127 2.92 10.75 -4.31
C SER A 127 1.94 11.90 -4.29
N ILE A 128 0.65 11.62 -4.13
CA ILE A 128 -0.41 12.64 -4.02
C ILE A 128 -1.22 12.39 -2.74
N GLY A 129 -1.43 13.44 -1.94
CA GLY A 129 -2.42 13.43 -0.87
C GLY A 129 -1.93 14.05 0.44
N THR A 130 -2.30 13.44 1.56
CA THR A 130 -1.97 13.99 2.89
C THR A 130 -0.96 13.11 3.58
N LEU A 131 0.06 13.74 4.15
CA LEU A 131 1.11 13.05 4.86
C LEU A 131 1.39 13.73 6.20
N ARG A 132 1.30 12.94 7.27
CA ARG A 132 1.50 13.45 8.62
C ARG A 132 2.98 13.53 8.97
N TYR A 133 3.68 12.41 9.10
CA TYR A 133 5.05 12.42 9.65
C TYR A 133 6.14 12.61 8.60
N GLU A 134 6.43 11.61 7.77
CA GLU A 134 7.64 11.67 6.96
C GLU A 134 7.48 11.18 5.50
N LEU A 135 7.97 11.99 4.56
CA LEU A 135 8.25 11.61 3.17
C LEU A 135 9.73 11.76 2.86
N ARG A 136 10.38 10.67 2.44
CA ARG A 136 11.79 10.64 2.03
C ARG A 136 11.99 10.10 0.62
N HIS A 137 12.96 10.69 -0.09
CA HIS A 137 13.43 10.20 -1.39
C HIS A 137 12.27 10.05 -2.38
N ASN A 138 11.68 11.18 -2.77
CA ASN A 138 10.55 11.18 -3.69
C ASN A 138 10.75 12.15 -4.86
N THR A 139 10.54 11.68 -6.09
CA THR A 139 10.75 12.55 -7.25
C THR A 139 9.72 13.67 -7.32
N ASN A 140 8.43 13.36 -7.17
CA ASN A 140 7.35 14.34 -7.24
C ASN A 140 6.30 14.12 -6.15
N SER A 141 6.06 15.13 -5.32
CA SER A 141 5.04 15.08 -4.28
C SER A 141 4.04 16.24 -4.38
N ILE A 142 2.75 15.94 -4.22
CA ILE A 142 1.66 16.92 -4.22
C ILE A 142 0.77 16.72 -3.00
N GLY A 143 0.49 17.78 -2.24
CA GLY A 143 -0.60 17.80 -1.27
C GLY A 143 -0.28 18.50 0.05
N THR A 144 -0.55 17.86 1.18
CA THR A 144 -0.39 18.47 2.51
C THR A 144 0.59 17.67 3.36
N PHE A 145 1.65 18.33 3.81
CA PHE A 145 2.76 17.71 4.55
C PHE A 145 2.90 18.40 5.91
N ARG A 146 2.69 17.64 6.99
CA ARG A 146 2.71 18.21 8.33
C ARG A 146 4.14 18.32 8.88
N TYR A 147 4.85 17.21 9.09
CA TYR A 147 6.15 17.24 9.78
C TYR A 147 7.34 17.36 8.83
N GLU A 148 7.70 16.33 8.07
CA GLU A 148 8.96 16.33 7.33
C GLU A 148 8.80 15.89 5.88
N LEU A 149 9.37 16.68 4.97
CA LEU A 149 9.58 16.33 3.57
C LEU A 149 11.07 16.49 3.22
N ARG A 150 11.74 15.38 2.90
CA ARG A 150 13.18 15.33 2.68
C ARG A 150 13.55 14.70 1.34
N HIS A 151 14.56 15.27 0.66
CA HIS A 151 15.13 14.72 -0.57
C HIS A 151 14.08 14.51 -1.66
N ASN A 152 13.45 15.60 -2.10
CA ASN A 152 12.52 15.54 -3.23
C ASN A 152 13.01 16.33 -4.44
N THR A 153 12.68 15.91 -5.65
CA THR A 153 12.99 16.74 -6.83
C THR A 153 11.99 17.88 -6.93
N ASN A 154 10.69 17.58 -6.95
CA ASN A 154 9.63 18.57 -7.01
C ASN A 154 8.59 18.33 -5.91
N SER A 155 8.16 19.41 -5.24
CA SER A 155 7.08 19.36 -4.27
C SER A 155 6.08 20.51 -4.46
N ILE A 156 4.78 20.21 -4.39
CA ILE A 156 3.71 21.20 -4.50
C ILE A 156 2.73 21.01 -3.35
N GLY A 157 2.44 22.06 -2.56
CA GLY A 157 1.46 21.87 -1.49
C GLY A 157 1.49 22.84 -0.32
N THR A 158 1.03 22.32 0.81
CA THR A 158 1.12 23.00 2.10
C THR A 158 2.14 22.27 2.98
N PHE A 159 3.07 23.02 3.56
CA PHE A 159 4.18 22.50 4.34
C PHE A 159 4.20 23.18 5.71
N ARG A 160 3.92 22.42 6.78
CA ARG A 160 3.84 23.01 8.12
C ARG A 160 5.22 23.13 8.78
N TYR A 161 5.93 22.03 9.01
CA TYR A 161 7.19 22.07 9.76
C TYR A 161 8.43 22.17 8.85
N GLU A 162 8.94 21.07 8.31
CA GLU A 162 10.23 21.05 7.64
C GLU A 162 10.18 20.57 6.17
N LEU A 163 10.78 21.38 5.30
CA LEU A 163 11.06 21.05 3.91
C LEU A 163 12.56 21.12 3.64
N ARG A 164 13.20 19.97 3.43
CA ARG A 164 14.67 19.87 3.31
C ARG A 164 15.10 19.21 2.01
N HIS A 165 16.15 19.73 1.38
CA HIS A 165 16.78 19.11 0.20
C HIS A 165 15.80 18.90 -0.96
N ASN A 166 15.07 19.95 -1.34
CA ASN A 166 14.22 19.95 -2.54
C ASN A 166 14.83 20.76 -3.67
N THR A 167 14.76 20.26 -4.90
CA THR A 167 15.19 21.05 -6.06
C THR A 167 14.19 22.16 -6.38
N LYS A 168 12.89 21.84 -6.45
CA LYS A 168 11.81 22.80 -6.67
C LYS A 168 10.67 22.59 -5.68
N SER A 169 10.17 23.69 -5.11
CA SER A 169 8.98 23.66 -4.27
C SER A 169 8.02 24.80 -4.61
N ILE A 170 6.71 24.52 -4.60
CA ILE A 170 5.65 25.51 -4.79
C ILE A 170 4.62 25.34 -3.69
N GLY A 171 4.27 26.39 -2.94
CA GLY A 171 3.26 26.17 -1.90
C GLY A 171 3.08 27.24 -0.84
N THR A 172 2.58 26.78 0.29
CA THR A 172 2.54 27.58 1.53
C THR A 172 3.44 26.94 2.57
N PHE A 173 4.25 27.76 3.24
CA PHE A 173 5.28 27.33 4.17
C PHE A 173 5.06 27.99 5.52
N ARG A 174 5.29 27.27 6.63
CA ARG A 174 5.15 27.85 7.99
C ARG A 174 6.45 27.95 8.77
N TYR A 175 7.19 26.86 8.98
CA TYR A 175 8.36 26.90 9.88
C TYR A 175 9.73 26.78 9.22
N GLY A 176 9.96 25.93 8.20
CA GLY A 176 11.33 25.71 7.73
C GLY A 176 11.50 25.21 6.30
N LEU A 177 12.32 25.93 5.54
CA LEU A 177 12.91 25.52 4.26
C LEU A 177 14.44 25.47 4.45
N ARG A 178 15.08 24.32 4.23
CA ARG A 178 16.55 24.18 4.27
C ARG A 178 17.11 23.47 3.05
N HIS A 179 18.18 24.01 2.47
CA HIS A 179 18.86 23.41 1.31
C HIS A 179 17.91 23.14 0.13
N ASN A 180 17.03 24.11 -0.17
CA ASN A 180 16.15 24.02 -1.33
C ASN A 180 16.63 24.99 -2.41
N THR A 181 16.67 24.54 -3.67
CA THR A 181 17.25 25.34 -4.77
C THR A 181 16.29 26.43 -5.23
N ASN A 182 15.05 26.07 -5.56
CA ASN A 182 14.01 27.01 -6.02
C ASN A 182 12.72 26.82 -5.22
N SER A 183 12.22 27.89 -4.62
CA SER A 183 10.98 27.85 -3.82
C SER A 183 10.09 29.04 -4.16
N ILE A 184 8.83 28.79 -4.50
CA ILE A 184 7.83 29.81 -4.83
C ILE A 184 6.62 29.64 -3.91
N GLY A 185 6.17 30.73 -3.28
CA GLY A 185 4.92 30.71 -2.54
C GLY A 185 4.92 31.58 -1.29
N ASN A 186 3.89 31.38 -0.46
CA ASN A 186 3.59 32.26 0.66
C ASN A 186 4.07 31.67 1.99
N TRP A 187 4.51 32.55 2.88
CA TRP A 187 4.87 32.22 4.25
C TRP A 187 3.74 32.58 5.20
N LYS A 188 3.30 31.62 6.02
CA LYS A 188 2.34 31.85 7.11
C LYS A 188 3.09 31.80 8.43
N GLY A 189 3.15 32.90 9.17
CA GLY A 189 3.56 32.90 10.59
C GLY A 189 2.58 32.10 11.45
#